data_AF-A0A0N0EBW0-F1
#
_entry.id   AF-A0A0N0EBW0-F1
#
_cell.length_a   1.000
_cell.length_b   1.000
_cell.length_c   1.000
_cell.angle_alpha   90.00
_cell.angle_beta   90.00
_cell.angle_gamma   90.00
#
_symmetry.space_group_name_H-M   'P 1'
#
loop_
_entity.id
_entity.type
_entity.pdbx_description
1 polymer ?
#
loop_
_entity_poly.entity_id
_entity_poly.type
_entity_poly.pdbx_seq_one_letter_code
_entity_poly.pdbx_strand_id
1 'polypeptide(L)'
;MATQDNLIAEEIEASLTENSKVIIEQFLTHYKQRSRKNMRSAVNRLLYLELEKDDVSNVNYADYLKIFPNKKFSSQESYRHSFFKFLFAFDYLKNSFGFEDIWSKEKERLKFIQNKQPKVKVVKEKPRKILTIEELAKVQNVIETNSSKLETLKIQFCWYCIFELGIEVDELKFNIKGDNFSDGILNTKEGVFKLPEKFQYMFELLNEREEHNGFVTLNDLFATLGQIAKLDRKLLPIMVKLTRKGYMVTCANCGNEYTNLSHNWRSINNRIVCLDCTESLKKN
;
A
#
# COMPACT_ATOMS: atom_id res chain seq x y z
N MET A 1 -30.88 -16.61 -10.33
CA MET A 1 -29.97 -15.60 -10.94
C MET A 1 -28.74 -16.23 -11.58
N ALA A 2 -27.95 -17.07 -10.88
CA ALA A 2 -26.75 -17.70 -11.47
C ALA A 2 -27.01 -18.65 -12.68
N THR A 3 -28.22 -19.19 -12.82
CA THR A 3 -28.61 -20.09 -13.91
C THR A 3 -28.91 -19.37 -15.23
N GLN A 4 -29.48 -18.16 -15.15
CA GLN A 4 -29.87 -17.38 -16.32
C GLN A 4 -28.65 -16.68 -16.97
N ASP A 5 -27.69 -16.25 -16.16
CA ASP A 5 -26.41 -15.70 -16.63
C ASP A 5 -25.51 -16.76 -17.31
N ASN A 6 -25.60 -18.03 -16.90
CA ASN A 6 -24.84 -19.12 -17.56
C ASN A 6 -25.47 -19.50 -18.91
N LEU A 7 -26.80 -19.52 -19.03
CA LEU A 7 -27.51 -19.81 -20.29
C LEU A 7 -27.20 -18.76 -21.37
N ILE A 8 -27.19 -17.47 -21.00
CA ILE A 8 -26.83 -16.38 -21.91
C ILE A 8 -25.37 -16.49 -22.39
N ALA A 9 -24.44 -16.95 -21.54
CA ALA A 9 -23.04 -17.08 -21.92
C ALA A 9 -22.79 -18.22 -22.93
N GLU A 10 -23.53 -19.33 -22.82
CA GLU A 10 -23.44 -20.48 -23.72
C GLU A 10 -24.07 -20.17 -25.09
N GLU A 11 -25.21 -19.48 -25.11
CA GLU A 11 -25.87 -19.02 -26.34
C GLU A 11 -25.00 -17.99 -27.09
N ILE A 12 -24.36 -17.07 -26.37
CA ILE A 12 -23.42 -16.13 -26.96
C ILE A 12 -22.20 -16.85 -27.54
N GLU A 13 -21.62 -17.83 -26.82
CA GLU A 13 -20.47 -18.59 -27.31
C GLU A 13 -20.80 -19.36 -28.60
N ALA A 14 -22.03 -19.87 -28.73
CA ALA A 14 -22.51 -20.55 -29.93
C ALA A 14 -22.55 -19.65 -31.18
N SER A 15 -22.77 -18.34 -31.00
CA SER A 15 -22.81 -17.35 -32.10
C SER A 15 -21.43 -16.93 -32.62
N LEU A 16 -20.35 -17.27 -31.91
CA LEU A 16 -18.98 -16.93 -32.33
C LEU A 16 -18.48 -17.91 -33.40
N THR A 17 -17.62 -17.42 -34.29
CA THR A 17 -16.94 -18.29 -35.25
C THR A 17 -16.03 -19.30 -34.53
N GLU A 18 -15.77 -20.45 -35.15
CA GLU A 18 -14.90 -21.46 -34.55
C GLU A 18 -13.48 -20.92 -34.30
N ASN A 19 -12.98 -20.06 -35.20
CA ASN A 19 -11.72 -19.37 -35.03
C ASN A 19 -11.72 -18.45 -33.79
N SER A 20 -12.80 -17.70 -33.57
CA SER A 20 -12.97 -16.87 -32.37
C SER A 20 -12.93 -17.71 -31.09
N LYS A 21 -13.63 -18.84 -31.06
CA LYS A 21 -13.63 -19.75 -29.90
C LYS A 21 -12.22 -20.26 -29.60
N VAL A 22 -11.49 -20.70 -30.63
CA VAL A 22 -10.09 -21.15 -30.50
C VAL A 22 -9.20 -20.04 -29.94
N ILE A 23 -9.31 -18.81 -30.44
CA ILE A 23 -8.51 -17.67 -29.99
C ILE A 23 -8.83 -17.31 -28.53
N ILE A 24 -10.11 -17.35 -28.13
CA ILE A 24 -10.53 -17.14 -26.75
C ILE A 24 -9.96 -18.23 -25.84
N GLU A 25 -10.00 -19.49 -26.24
CA GLU A 25 -9.37 -20.56 -25.45
C GLU A 25 -7.86 -20.36 -25.31
N GLN A 26 -7.18 -20.00 -26.40
CA GLN A 26 -5.75 -19.70 -26.38
C GLN A 26 -5.46 -18.55 -25.40
N PHE A 27 -6.25 -17.47 -25.40
CA PHE A 27 -6.15 -16.40 -24.41
C PHE A 27 -6.29 -16.92 -22.97
N LEU A 28 -7.31 -17.72 -22.68
CA LEU A 28 -7.60 -18.24 -21.35
C LEU A 28 -6.50 -19.17 -20.81
N THR A 29 -5.72 -19.82 -21.68
CA THR A 29 -4.55 -20.64 -21.26
C THR A 29 -3.47 -19.82 -20.54
N HIS A 30 -3.44 -18.48 -20.72
CA HIS A 30 -2.51 -17.60 -20.02
C HIS A 30 -2.91 -17.29 -18.57
N TYR A 31 -4.06 -17.78 -18.10
CA TYR A 31 -4.60 -17.47 -16.78
C TYR A 31 -4.91 -18.72 -15.97
N LYS A 32 -4.99 -18.54 -14.65
CA LYS A 32 -5.33 -19.59 -13.69
C LYS A 32 -6.77 -20.07 -13.92
N GLN A 33 -7.00 -21.36 -13.73
CA GLN A 33 -8.31 -21.99 -13.95
C GLN A 33 -9.46 -21.25 -13.24
N ARG A 34 -9.26 -20.80 -12.00
CA ARG A 34 -10.26 -20.06 -11.21
C ARG A 34 -10.74 -18.74 -11.83
N SER A 35 -9.92 -18.09 -12.67
CA SER A 35 -10.29 -16.82 -13.31
C SER A 35 -10.86 -17.01 -14.72
N ARG A 36 -10.69 -18.20 -15.33
CA ARG A 36 -11.08 -18.44 -16.73
C ARG A 36 -12.57 -18.22 -16.97
N LYS A 37 -13.44 -18.70 -16.07
CA LYS A 37 -14.90 -18.55 -16.21
C LYS A 37 -15.32 -17.07 -16.30
N ASN A 38 -14.82 -16.24 -15.39
CA ASN A 38 -15.14 -14.80 -15.38
C ASN A 38 -14.56 -14.07 -16.59
N MET A 39 -13.33 -14.42 -17.00
CA MET A 39 -12.70 -13.81 -18.17
C MET A 39 -13.42 -14.20 -19.47
N ARG A 40 -13.83 -15.46 -19.60
CA ARG A 40 -14.62 -15.93 -20.75
C ARG A 40 -15.93 -15.16 -20.85
N SER A 41 -16.67 -15.07 -19.74
CA SER A 41 -17.92 -14.29 -19.71
C SER A 41 -17.69 -12.81 -20.07
N ALA A 42 -16.60 -12.20 -19.58
CA ALA A 42 -16.26 -10.81 -19.90
C ALA A 42 -16.02 -10.59 -21.39
N VAL A 43 -15.30 -11.52 -22.04
CA VAL A 43 -14.95 -11.48 -23.46
C VAL A 43 -16.15 -11.78 -24.35
N ASN A 44 -16.94 -12.81 -24.03
CA ASN A 44 -18.15 -13.14 -24.77
C ASN A 44 -19.14 -11.96 -24.76
N ARG A 45 -19.35 -11.33 -23.61
CA ARG A 45 -20.20 -10.13 -23.49
C ARG A 45 -19.65 -8.95 -24.28
N LEU A 46 -18.33 -8.73 -24.26
CA LEU A 46 -17.69 -7.68 -25.05
C LEU A 46 -17.97 -7.87 -26.54
N LEU A 47 -17.72 -9.07 -27.06
CA LEU A 47 -17.87 -9.37 -28.49
C LEU A 47 -19.32 -9.26 -28.94
N TYR A 48 -20.26 -9.83 -28.17
CA TYR A 48 -21.66 -9.91 -28.57
C TYR A 48 -22.47 -8.64 -28.27
N LEU A 49 -22.37 -8.08 -27.06
CA LEU A 49 -23.24 -6.97 -26.63
C LEU A 49 -22.68 -5.59 -26.95
N GLU A 50 -21.34 -5.44 -27.00
CA GLU A 50 -20.72 -4.11 -27.06
C GLU A 50 -20.10 -3.83 -28.43
N LEU A 51 -19.52 -4.86 -29.05
CA LEU A 51 -18.86 -4.77 -30.36
C LEU A 51 -19.72 -5.33 -31.50
N GLU A 52 -20.68 -6.22 -31.21
CA GLU A 52 -21.51 -6.92 -32.20
C GLU A 52 -20.67 -7.65 -33.26
N LYS A 53 -19.63 -8.37 -32.81
CA LYS A 53 -18.69 -9.13 -33.67
C LYS A 53 -18.64 -10.60 -33.29
N ASP A 54 -18.84 -11.45 -34.28
CA ASP A 54 -18.73 -12.91 -34.21
C ASP A 54 -17.29 -13.42 -34.49
N ASP A 55 -16.55 -12.70 -35.32
CA ASP A 55 -15.13 -12.92 -35.65
C ASP A 55 -14.22 -11.91 -34.93
N VAL A 56 -13.42 -12.40 -33.99
CA VAL A 56 -12.44 -11.59 -33.21
C VAL A 56 -11.42 -10.89 -34.09
N SER A 57 -11.14 -11.42 -35.29
CA SER A 57 -10.16 -10.81 -36.20
C SER A 57 -10.65 -9.49 -36.80
N ASN A 58 -11.96 -9.24 -36.75
CA ASN A 58 -12.58 -7.99 -37.21
C ASN A 58 -12.51 -6.87 -36.16
N VAL A 59 -12.04 -7.15 -34.94
CA VAL A 59 -11.83 -6.14 -33.90
C VAL A 59 -10.72 -5.16 -34.32
N ASN A 60 -10.88 -3.88 -34.02
CA ASN A 60 -9.95 -2.82 -34.41
C ASN A 60 -9.76 -1.76 -33.31
N TYR A 61 -8.93 -0.75 -33.59
CA TYR A 61 -8.60 0.28 -32.60
C TYR A 61 -9.77 1.21 -32.25
N ALA A 62 -10.69 1.47 -33.18
CA ALA A 62 -11.88 2.27 -32.90
C ALA A 62 -12.81 1.55 -31.90
N ASP A 63 -12.93 0.22 -32.01
CA ASP A 63 -13.63 -0.60 -31.03
C ASP A 63 -13.00 -0.45 -29.64
N TYR A 64 -11.67 -0.50 -29.57
CA TYR A 64 -10.95 -0.33 -28.30
C TYR A 64 -11.26 1.03 -27.66
N LEU A 65 -11.24 2.12 -28.44
CA LEU A 65 -11.54 3.46 -27.94
C LEU A 65 -13.00 3.62 -27.48
N LYS A 66 -13.96 2.96 -28.16
CA LYS A 66 -15.37 2.94 -27.76
C LYS A 66 -15.55 2.34 -26.36
N ILE A 67 -14.77 1.30 -26.03
CA ILE A 67 -14.87 0.59 -24.76
C ILE A 67 -14.05 1.26 -23.65
N PHE A 68 -12.93 1.89 -23.98
CA PHE A 68 -12.00 2.45 -22.99
C PHE A 68 -11.75 3.96 -23.18
N PRO A 69 -12.75 4.82 -22.94
CA PRO A 69 -12.56 6.28 -22.99
C PRO A 69 -11.74 6.81 -21.79
N ASN A 70 -11.66 6.08 -20.67
CA ASN A 70 -11.03 6.51 -19.41
C ASN A 70 -9.95 5.53 -18.91
N LYS A 71 -8.98 6.00 -18.11
CA LYS A 71 -7.83 5.21 -17.62
C LYS A 71 -8.08 4.33 -16.36
N LYS A 72 -9.27 4.40 -15.74
CA LYS A 72 -9.60 3.60 -14.55
C LYS A 72 -10.50 2.43 -14.96
N PHE A 73 -10.06 1.21 -14.65
CA PHE A 73 -10.76 -0.02 -15.04
C PHE A 73 -11.29 -0.77 -13.82
N SER A 74 -12.55 -1.18 -13.89
CA SER A 74 -13.12 -2.25 -13.07
C SER A 74 -12.45 -3.59 -13.38
N SER A 75 -12.74 -4.62 -12.58
CA SER A 75 -12.17 -5.97 -12.80
C SER A 75 -12.61 -6.57 -14.15
N GLN A 76 -13.83 -6.30 -14.60
CA GLN A 76 -14.35 -6.78 -15.89
C GLN A 76 -13.71 -6.04 -17.07
N GLU A 77 -13.58 -4.72 -16.96
CA GLU A 77 -12.86 -3.90 -17.94
C GLU A 77 -11.39 -4.29 -18.04
N SER A 78 -10.76 -4.66 -16.93
CA SER A 78 -9.37 -5.16 -16.92
C SER A 78 -9.21 -6.46 -17.73
N TYR A 79 -10.17 -7.39 -17.64
CA TYR A 79 -10.16 -8.63 -18.43
C TYR A 79 -10.29 -8.34 -19.93
N ARG A 80 -11.22 -7.47 -20.30
CA ARG A 80 -11.46 -7.04 -21.69
C ARG A 80 -10.25 -6.29 -22.25
N HIS A 81 -9.69 -5.37 -21.48
CA HIS A 81 -8.49 -4.61 -21.85
C HIS A 81 -7.31 -5.56 -22.09
N SER A 82 -7.16 -6.58 -21.24
CA SER A 82 -6.15 -7.60 -21.44
C SER A 82 -6.41 -8.47 -22.67
N PHE A 83 -7.67 -8.70 -23.05
CA PHE A 83 -8.02 -9.42 -24.27
C PHE A 83 -7.61 -8.66 -25.54
N PHE A 84 -7.87 -7.35 -25.62
CA PHE A 84 -7.38 -6.52 -26.74
C PHE A 84 -5.85 -6.58 -26.89
N LYS A 85 -5.12 -6.50 -25.77
CA LYS A 85 -3.65 -6.66 -25.77
C LYS A 85 -3.22 -8.02 -26.30
N PHE A 86 -3.94 -9.08 -25.94
CA PHE A 86 -3.66 -10.42 -26.45
C PHE A 86 -3.88 -10.51 -27.96
N LEU A 87 -5.01 -10.02 -28.46
CA LEU A 87 -5.32 -10.03 -29.89
C LEU A 87 -4.25 -9.29 -30.71
N PHE A 88 -3.82 -8.13 -30.21
CA PHE A 88 -2.76 -7.33 -30.83
C PHE A 88 -1.38 -8.00 -30.76
N ALA A 89 -0.99 -8.53 -29.60
CA ALA A 89 0.35 -9.07 -29.36
C ALA A 89 0.64 -10.38 -30.11
N PHE A 90 -0.40 -11.12 -30.49
CA PHE A 90 -0.31 -12.40 -31.17
C PHE A 90 -0.85 -12.34 -32.62
N ASP A 91 -1.04 -11.15 -33.17
CA ASP A 91 -1.42 -10.92 -34.57
C ASP A 91 -2.74 -11.58 -35.00
N TYR A 92 -3.74 -11.59 -34.12
CA TYR A 92 -5.08 -12.11 -34.44
C TYR A 92 -5.99 -11.09 -35.13
N LEU A 93 -5.59 -9.82 -35.21
CA LEU A 93 -6.37 -8.74 -35.80
C LEU A 93 -6.07 -8.60 -37.30
N LYS A 94 -7.11 -8.52 -38.15
CA LYS A 94 -6.94 -8.17 -39.59
C LYS A 94 -6.43 -6.74 -39.75
N ASN A 95 -6.84 -5.84 -38.87
CA ASN A 95 -6.40 -4.45 -38.86
C ASN A 95 -5.90 -4.06 -37.46
N SER A 96 -4.59 -4.04 -37.27
CA SER A 96 -3.96 -3.63 -36.01
C SER A 96 -3.66 -2.14 -35.91
N PHE A 97 -3.90 -1.36 -36.97
CA PHE A 97 -3.48 0.04 -37.05
C PHE A 97 -4.05 0.88 -35.90
N GLY A 98 -3.15 1.57 -35.19
CA GLY A 98 -3.44 2.45 -34.06
C GLY A 98 -3.19 1.81 -32.70
N PHE A 99 -3.11 0.48 -32.61
CA PHE A 99 -2.67 -0.17 -31.38
C PHE A 99 -1.16 -0.02 -31.14
N GLU A 100 -0.37 0.15 -32.19
CA GLU A 100 1.08 0.36 -32.12
C GLU A 100 1.46 1.66 -31.38
N ASP A 101 0.58 2.67 -31.42
CA ASP A 101 0.79 3.96 -30.75
C ASP A 101 0.72 3.86 -29.22
N ILE A 102 0.03 2.83 -28.71
CA ILE A 102 -0.18 2.63 -27.28
C ILE A 102 0.54 1.40 -26.73
N TRP A 103 0.78 0.37 -27.54
CA TRP A 103 1.37 -0.89 -27.12
C TRP A 103 2.49 -1.37 -28.04
N SER A 104 3.48 -2.02 -27.45
CA SER A 104 4.52 -2.75 -28.18
C SER A 104 4.19 -4.24 -28.19
N LYS A 105 4.02 -4.82 -29.39
CA LYS A 105 3.67 -6.25 -29.58
C LYS A 105 4.59 -7.17 -28.79
N GLU A 106 5.90 -6.97 -28.92
CA GLU A 106 6.91 -7.77 -28.23
C GLU A 106 6.80 -7.68 -26.71
N LYS A 107 6.64 -6.46 -26.17
CA LYS A 107 6.49 -6.26 -24.72
C LYS A 107 5.23 -6.91 -24.17
N GLU A 108 4.10 -6.79 -24.87
CA GLU A 108 2.85 -7.41 -24.43
C GLU A 108 2.92 -8.95 -24.54
N ARG A 109 3.48 -9.49 -25.63
CA ARG A 109 3.69 -10.93 -25.80
C ARG A 109 4.55 -11.53 -24.68
N LEU A 110 5.64 -10.85 -24.29
CA LEU A 110 6.49 -11.25 -23.18
C LEU A 110 5.73 -11.31 -21.84
N LYS A 111 4.84 -10.35 -21.56
CA LYS A 111 4.00 -10.37 -20.34
C LYS A 111 3.09 -11.61 -20.29
N PHE A 112 2.51 -12.00 -21.42
CA PHE A 112 1.66 -13.19 -21.51
C PHE A 112 2.46 -14.50 -21.32
N ILE A 113 3.69 -14.55 -21.82
CA ILE A 113 4.59 -15.72 -21.65
C ILE A 113 5.08 -15.82 -20.20
N GLN A 114 5.50 -14.70 -19.59
CA GLN A 114 5.95 -14.66 -18.20
C GLN A 114 4.84 -15.00 -17.19
N ASN A 115 3.57 -14.74 -17.54
CA ASN A 115 2.42 -15.11 -16.71
C ASN A 115 2.10 -16.62 -16.77
N LYS A 116 2.50 -17.32 -17.85
CA LYS A 116 2.35 -18.79 -17.99
C LYS A 116 3.39 -19.56 -17.19
N GLN A 117 4.60 -19.03 -17.05
CA GLN A 117 5.58 -19.67 -16.19
C GLN A 117 5.11 -19.59 -14.75
N PRO A 118 5.11 -20.70 -13.98
CA PRO A 118 4.97 -20.60 -12.55
C PRO A 118 6.13 -19.71 -12.11
N LYS A 119 5.83 -18.47 -11.71
CA LYS A 119 6.79 -17.67 -10.96
C LYS A 119 7.24 -18.59 -9.86
N VAL A 120 8.51 -19.03 -9.90
CA VAL A 120 9.13 -19.72 -8.78
C VAL A 120 8.83 -18.79 -7.63
N LYS A 121 7.92 -19.23 -6.77
CA LYS A 121 7.71 -18.57 -5.51
C LYS A 121 9.01 -18.87 -4.79
N VAL A 122 10.00 -18.01 -4.99
CA VAL A 122 10.81 -17.61 -3.86
C VAL A 122 9.74 -17.18 -2.88
N VAL A 123 9.49 -18.02 -1.89
CA VAL A 123 8.78 -17.63 -0.69
C VAL A 123 9.70 -16.58 -0.09
N LYS A 124 9.67 -15.36 -0.63
CA LYS A 124 9.94 -14.20 0.20
C LYS A 124 8.87 -14.34 1.25
N GLU A 125 9.29 -14.76 2.45
CA GLU A 125 8.48 -14.57 3.64
C GLU A 125 7.79 -13.23 3.47
N LYS A 126 6.45 -13.20 3.60
CA LYS A 126 5.74 -11.93 3.54
C LYS A 126 6.50 -11.00 4.49
N PRO A 127 7.05 -9.88 4.01
CA PRO A 127 7.93 -9.06 4.85
C PRO A 127 7.17 -8.77 6.13
N ARG A 128 7.75 -9.16 7.28
CA ARG A 128 7.09 -9.06 8.59
C ARG A 128 6.55 -7.65 8.74
N LYS A 129 5.25 -7.45 8.92
CA LYS A 129 4.71 -6.07 8.95
C LYS A 129 5.19 -5.26 10.16
N ILE A 130 5.74 -5.94 11.16
CA ILE A 130 6.25 -5.43 12.44
C ILE A 130 7.78 -5.51 12.42
N LEU A 131 8.46 -4.59 13.10
CA LEU A 131 9.90 -4.65 13.33
C LEU A 131 10.26 -5.77 14.32
N THR A 132 11.34 -6.49 14.07
CA THR A 132 11.92 -7.39 15.08
C THR A 132 12.54 -6.57 16.23
N ILE A 133 12.83 -7.21 17.37
CA ILE A 133 13.52 -6.56 18.49
C ILE A 133 14.86 -5.97 18.03
N GLU A 134 15.60 -6.70 17.19
CA GLU A 134 16.88 -6.22 16.63
C GLU A 134 16.69 -5.00 15.71
N GLU A 135 15.69 -5.02 14.83
CA GLU A 135 15.36 -3.87 13.97
C GLU A 135 14.95 -2.65 14.81
N LEU A 136 14.13 -2.88 15.85
CA LEU A 136 13.67 -1.83 16.77
C LEU A 136 14.86 -1.22 17.53
N ALA A 137 15.77 -2.04 18.06
CA ALA A 137 16.96 -1.57 18.77
C ALA A 137 17.88 -0.74 17.85
N LYS A 138 18.08 -1.16 16.60
CA LYS A 138 18.84 -0.39 15.60
C LYS A 138 18.21 0.98 15.34
N VAL A 139 16.88 1.02 15.22
CA VAL A 139 16.15 2.27 15.03
C VAL A 139 16.27 3.17 16.26
N GLN A 140 16.11 2.62 17.47
CA GLN A 140 16.21 3.37 18.72
C GLN A 140 17.55 4.08 18.88
N ASN A 141 18.66 3.42 18.52
CA ASN A 141 19.99 4.05 18.53
C ASN A 141 20.04 5.35 17.69
N VAL A 142 19.31 5.40 16.57
CA VAL A 142 19.20 6.61 15.74
C VAL A 142 18.29 7.66 16.39
N ILE A 143 17.19 7.23 17.01
CA ILE A 143 16.20 8.12 17.62
C ILE A 143 16.71 8.78 18.90
N GLU A 144 17.59 8.10 19.64
CA GLU A 144 18.19 8.56 20.88
C GLU A 144 19.45 9.41 20.66
N THR A 145 19.96 9.48 19.43
CA THR A 145 21.12 10.32 19.11
C THR A 145 20.78 11.80 19.25
N ASN A 146 21.60 12.56 19.99
CA ASN A 146 21.47 14.01 20.05
C ASN A 146 21.85 14.63 18.69
N SER A 147 20.94 15.42 18.11
CA SER A 147 21.19 16.10 16.84
C SER A 147 20.47 17.44 16.80
N SER A 148 21.14 18.45 16.22
CA SER A 148 20.55 19.75 15.90
C SER A 148 20.11 19.86 14.43
N LYS A 149 20.33 18.81 13.63
CA LYS A 149 19.96 18.82 12.21
C LYS A 149 18.45 18.68 12.08
N LEU A 150 17.81 19.64 11.40
CA LEU A 150 16.36 19.69 11.21
C LEU A 150 15.78 18.36 10.71
N GLU A 151 16.38 17.77 9.67
CA GLU A 151 15.87 16.51 9.09
C GLU A 151 15.91 15.36 10.10
N THR A 152 16.99 15.26 10.89
CA THR A 152 17.10 14.26 11.96
C THR A 152 16.03 14.49 13.03
N LEU A 153 15.81 15.75 13.43
CA LEU A 153 14.77 16.09 14.39
C LEU A 153 13.36 15.76 13.86
N LYS A 154 13.09 16.03 12.58
CA LYS A 154 11.82 15.62 11.93
C LYS A 154 11.63 14.12 11.97
N ILE A 155 12.66 13.34 11.66
CA ILE A 155 12.62 11.88 11.75
C ILE A 155 12.32 11.42 13.19
N GLN A 156 13.04 11.97 14.17
CA GLN A 156 12.85 11.65 15.58
C GLN A 156 11.45 11.99 16.07
N PHE A 157 10.93 13.15 15.66
CA PHE A 157 9.59 13.60 15.99
C PHE A 157 8.52 12.70 15.36
N CYS A 158 8.67 12.35 14.08
CA CYS A 158 7.73 11.47 13.38
C CYS A 158 7.68 10.07 14.02
N TRP A 159 8.84 9.54 14.41
CA TRP A 159 8.92 8.31 15.18
C TRP A 159 8.21 8.45 16.53
N TYR A 160 8.50 9.49 17.30
CA TYR A 160 7.89 9.76 18.61
C TYR A 160 6.36 9.82 18.53
N CYS A 161 5.82 10.56 17.56
CA CYS A 161 4.38 10.69 17.35
C CYS A 161 3.70 9.34 17.10
N ILE A 162 4.20 8.55 16.16
CA ILE A 162 3.55 7.28 15.79
C ILE A 162 3.83 6.19 16.83
N PHE A 163 5.07 6.10 17.31
CA PHE A 163 5.52 4.98 18.15
C PHE A 163 5.25 5.20 19.63
N GLU A 164 5.48 6.40 20.18
CA GLU A 164 5.29 6.69 21.62
C GLU A 164 3.89 7.21 21.93
N LEU A 165 3.42 8.20 21.16
CA LEU A 165 2.12 8.83 21.40
C LEU A 165 0.97 8.04 20.76
N GLY A 166 1.25 7.29 19.71
CA GLY A 166 0.23 6.51 18.99
C GLY A 166 -0.60 7.32 18.01
N ILE A 167 -0.11 8.48 17.58
CA ILE A 167 -0.77 9.36 16.62
C ILE A 167 -0.96 8.66 15.27
N GLU A 168 -2.13 8.84 14.65
CA GLU A 168 -2.43 8.27 13.35
C GLU A 168 -1.52 8.80 12.25
N VAL A 169 -1.15 7.91 11.31
CA VAL A 169 -0.20 8.23 10.22
C VAL A 169 -0.73 9.37 9.37
N ASP A 170 -2.02 9.37 9.04
CA ASP A 170 -2.64 10.39 8.21
C ASP A 170 -2.81 11.72 8.96
N GLU A 171 -3.05 11.68 10.27
CA GLU A 171 -3.08 12.88 11.11
C GLU A 171 -1.72 13.57 11.10
N LEU A 172 -0.65 12.83 11.41
CA LEU A 172 0.71 13.37 11.38
C LEU A 172 1.10 13.90 10.00
N LYS A 173 0.77 13.17 8.93
CA LYS A 173 1.21 13.50 7.58
C LYS A 173 0.53 14.75 7.01
N PHE A 174 -0.77 14.93 7.29
CA PHE A 174 -1.58 15.92 6.58
C PHE A 174 -2.09 17.07 7.47
N ASN A 175 -2.21 16.84 8.78
CA ASN A 175 -2.86 17.79 9.68
C ASN A 175 -1.88 18.43 10.68
N ILE A 176 -0.78 17.77 11.02
CA ILE A 176 0.23 18.34 11.91
C ILE A 176 1.23 19.20 11.12
N LYS A 177 1.32 20.47 11.53
CA LYS A 177 2.18 21.53 11.01
C LYS A 177 2.73 22.37 12.17
N GLY A 178 3.54 23.36 11.85
CA GLY A 178 4.20 24.19 12.87
C GLY A 178 3.24 25.05 13.73
N ASP A 179 2.08 25.42 13.21
CA ASP A 179 1.01 26.13 13.92
C ASP A 179 0.27 25.27 14.95
N ASN A 180 0.42 23.94 14.89
CA ASN A 180 -0.12 23.03 15.91
C ASN A 180 0.72 23.00 17.19
N PHE A 181 1.88 23.66 17.22
CA PHE A 181 2.80 23.64 18.34
C PHE A 181 2.94 25.02 18.98
N SER A 182 2.75 25.10 20.29
CA SER A 182 2.91 26.31 21.10
C SER A 182 3.39 25.95 22.50
N ASP A 183 4.40 26.64 23.03
CA ASP A 183 4.88 26.51 24.41
C ASP A 183 5.15 25.05 24.88
N GLY A 184 5.79 24.25 24.02
CA GLY A 184 6.10 22.85 24.34
C GLY A 184 4.90 21.89 24.22
N ILE A 185 3.75 22.39 23.76
CA ILE A 185 2.51 21.64 23.65
C ILE A 185 2.14 21.46 22.17
N LEU A 186 1.86 20.21 21.79
CA LEU A 186 1.34 19.84 20.49
C LEU A 186 -0.18 19.61 20.58
N ASN A 187 -0.93 20.34 19.77
CA ASN A 187 -2.38 20.24 19.65
C ASN A 187 -2.75 19.47 18.39
N THR A 188 -3.39 18.31 18.53
CA THR A 188 -3.85 17.48 17.41
C THR A 188 -5.33 17.15 17.55
N LYS A 189 -5.95 16.56 16.52
CA LYS A 189 -7.33 16.04 16.65
C LYS A 189 -7.47 14.92 17.68
N GLU A 190 -6.35 14.27 18.01
CA GLU A 190 -6.31 13.14 18.94
C GLU A 190 -6.03 13.57 20.39
N GLY A 191 -5.72 14.85 20.61
CA GLY A 191 -5.55 15.42 21.95
C GLY A 191 -4.40 16.43 22.04
N VAL A 192 -4.01 16.69 23.28
CA VAL A 192 -2.98 17.66 23.64
C VAL A 192 -1.81 16.92 24.27
N PHE A 193 -0.62 17.07 23.70
CA PHE A 193 0.57 16.33 24.11
C PHE A 193 1.70 17.28 24.51
N LYS A 194 2.27 17.08 25.69
CA LYS A 194 3.52 17.75 26.07
C LYS A 194 4.68 17.10 25.34
N LEU A 195 5.42 17.86 24.54
CA LEU A 195 6.55 17.35 23.79
C LEU A 195 7.87 17.50 24.58
N PRO A 196 8.84 16.60 24.37
CA PRO A 196 10.22 16.81 24.78
C PRO A 196 10.81 18.11 24.21
N GLU A 197 11.56 18.85 25.04
CA GLU A 197 12.16 20.16 24.70
C GLU A 197 12.99 20.14 23.41
N LYS A 198 13.64 19.00 23.11
CA LYS A 198 14.43 18.85 21.88
C LYS A 198 13.65 19.11 20.59
N PHE A 199 12.32 18.97 20.61
CA PHE A 199 11.46 19.23 19.45
C PHE A 199 11.02 20.69 19.33
N GLN A 200 11.18 21.51 20.38
CA GLN A 200 10.82 22.92 20.34
C GLN A 200 11.59 23.66 19.26
N TYR A 201 12.92 23.53 19.27
CA TYR A 201 13.80 24.12 18.25
C TYR A 201 13.46 23.66 16.82
N MET A 202 13.00 22.40 16.65
CA MET A 202 12.55 21.91 15.35
C MET A 202 11.32 22.67 14.84
N PHE A 203 10.33 22.91 15.72
CA PHE A 203 9.12 23.64 15.35
C PHE A 203 9.37 25.12 15.08
N GLU A 204 10.28 25.75 15.83
CA GLU A 204 10.75 27.11 15.56
C GLU A 204 11.30 27.21 14.12
N LEU A 205 12.20 26.30 13.73
CA LEU A 205 12.74 26.24 12.36
C LEU A 205 11.70 25.90 11.28
N LEU A 206 10.63 25.16 11.63
CA LEU A 206 9.55 24.86 10.68
C LEU A 206 8.66 26.07 10.44
N ASN A 207 8.39 26.87 11.48
CA ASN A 207 7.57 28.08 11.38
C ASN A 207 8.23 29.19 10.55
N GLU A 208 9.56 29.23 10.48
CA GLU A 208 10.30 30.10 9.56
C GLU A 208 10.08 29.74 8.08
N ARG A 209 9.57 28.53 7.77
CA ARG A 209 9.41 28.01 6.40
C ARG A 209 7.93 27.89 6.04
N GLU A 210 7.33 28.97 5.56
CA GLU A 210 5.89 29.07 5.30
C GLU A 210 5.32 27.92 4.43
N GLU A 211 6.00 27.49 3.36
CA GLU A 211 5.44 26.50 2.43
C GLU A 211 5.72 25.03 2.79
N HIS A 212 6.58 24.74 3.77
CA HIS A 212 7.05 23.37 4.08
C HIS A 212 7.14 23.06 5.59
N ASN A 213 6.24 23.64 6.39
CA ASN A 213 6.21 23.51 7.84
C ASN A 213 5.59 22.19 8.38
N GLY A 214 5.27 21.23 7.52
CA GLY A 214 4.60 19.97 7.87
C GLY A 214 5.39 18.70 7.55
N PHE A 215 4.67 17.57 7.59
CA PHE A 215 5.25 16.22 7.46
C PHE A 215 4.71 15.43 6.25
N VAL A 216 4.36 16.11 5.15
CA VAL A 216 3.85 15.46 3.92
C VAL A 216 4.83 14.41 3.36
N THR A 217 6.14 14.59 3.56
CA THR A 217 7.22 13.68 3.16
C THR A 217 7.45 12.54 4.17
N LEU A 218 6.48 12.23 5.04
CA LEU A 218 6.59 11.20 6.09
C LEU A 218 7.18 9.87 5.60
N ASN A 219 6.75 9.40 4.43
CA ASN A 219 7.24 8.14 3.85
C ASN A 219 8.75 8.17 3.56
N ASP A 220 9.27 9.33 3.14
CA ASP A 220 10.68 9.52 2.84
C ASP A 220 11.50 9.68 4.11
N LEU A 221 10.95 10.36 5.14
CA LEU A 221 11.55 10.44 6.47
C LEU A 221 11.77 9.05 7.08
N PHE A 222 10.76 8.18 7.03
CA PHE A 222 10.90 6.80 7.51
C PHE A 222 11.82 5.95 6.62
N ALA A 223 11.82 6.16 5.30
CA ALA A 223 12.76 5.49 4.42
C ALA A 223 14.20 5.81 4.80
N THR A 224 14.49 7.09 5.02
CA THR A 224 15.79 7.60 5.48
C THR A 224 16.16 7.04 6.84
N LEU A 225 15.23 7.00 7.79
CA LEU A 225 15.46 6.35 9.09
C LEU A 225 15.88 4.88 8.94
N GLY A 226 15.18 4.12 8.10
CA GLY A 226 15.53 2.72 7.83
C GLY A 226 16.92 2.56 7.22
N GLN A 227 17.34 3.49 6.35
CA GLN A 227 18.68 3.51 5.77
C GLN A 227 19.75 3.84 6.82
N ILE A 228 19.54 4.88 7.64
CA ILE A 228 20.48 5.27 8.72
C ILE A 228 20.64 4.12 9.72
N ALA A 229 19.53 3.46 10.10
CA ALA A 229 19.51 2.31 10.98
C ALA A 229 20.02 1.00 10.33
N LYS A 230 20.41 1.03 9.05
CA LYS A 230 20.90 -0.12 8.28
C LYS A 230 19.96 -1.32 8.36
N LEU A 231 18.67 -1.07 8.11
CA LEU A 231 17.67 -2.13 7.99
C LEU A 231 17.76 -2.77 6.60
N ASP A 232 17.56 -4.08 6.52
CA ASP A 232 17.59 -4.84 5.26
C ASP A 232 16.40 -4.53 4.33
N ARG A 233 15.45 -3.72 4.82
CA ARG A 233 14.21 -3.36 4.12
C ARG A 233 13.84 -1.92 4.40
N LYS A 234 13.08 -1.34 3.46
CA LYS A 234 12.53 0.01 3.60
C LYS A 234 11.57 0.07 4.78
N LEU A 235 11.84 0.98 5.72
CA LEU A 235 10.94 1.29 6.83
C LEU A 235 9.79 2.18 6.33
N LEU A 236 8.57 1.85 6.73
CA LEU A 236 7.35 2.58 6.36
C LEU A 236 6.59 3.00 7.62
N PRO A 237 5.83 4.12 7.60
CA PRO A 237 5.06 4.58 8.77
C PRO A 237 4.10 3.51 9.32
N ILE A 238 3.44 2.79 8.42
CA ILE A 238 2.51 1.71 8.80
C ILE A 238 3.20 0.57 9.57
N MET A 239 4.49 0.31 9.29
CA MET A 239 5.25 -0.69 10.02
C MET A 239 5.49 -0.25 11.46
N VAL A 240 5.75 1.05 11.67
CA VAL A 240 5.95 1.62 13.01
C VAL A 240 4.66 1.56 13.82
N LYS A 241 3.52 1.93 13.21
CA LYS A 241 2.20 1.80 13.85
C LYS A 241 1.90 0.36 14.28
N LEU A 242 2.15 -0.61 13.38
CA LEU A 242 1.94 -2.03 13.71
C LEU A 242 2.95 -2.54 14.74
N THR A 243 4.17 -2.00 14.71
CA THR A 243 5.19 -2.30 15.72
C THR A 243 4.74 -1.81 17.09
N ARG A 244 4.30 -0.55 17.24
CA ARG A 244 3.73 -0.07 18.51
C ARG A 244 2.69 -1.05 19.07
N LYS A 245 1.68 -1.42 18.27
CA LYS A 245 0.63 -2.35 18.70
C LYS A 245 1.18 -3.72 19.14
N GLY A 246 2.19 -4.23 18.45
CA GLY A 246 2.80 -5.52 18.79
C GLY A 246 3.68 -5.50 20.04
N TYR A 247 4.11 -4.31 20.50
CA TYR A 247 5.01 -4.12 21.64
C TYR A 247 4.35 -3.32 22.79
N MET A 248 3.03 -3.19 22.78
CA MET A 248 2.29 -2.65 23.92
C MET A 248 2.15 -3.71 25.00
N VAL A 249 2.37 -3.30 26.24
CA VAL A 249 2.28 -4.12 27.44
C VAL A 249 1.32 -3.45 28.41
N THR A 250 0.42 -4.24 28.98
CA THR A 250 -0.59 -3.77 29.92
C THR A 250 0.02 -3.61 31.32
N CYS A 251 -0.18 -2.46 31.94
CA CYS A 251 0.22 -2.23 33.33
C CYS A 251 -0.66 -3.04 34.28
N ALA A 252 -0.02 -3.86 35.12
CA ALA A 252 -0.73 -4.72 36.07
C ALA A 252 -1.52 -3.96 37.16
N ASN A 253 -1.22 -2.67 37.38
CA ASN A 253 -1.89 -1.86 38.39
C ASN A 253 -3.10 -1.07 37.85
N CYS A 254 -2.93 -0.33 36.75
CA CYS A 254 -4.02 0.49 36.18
C CYS A 254 -4.74 -0.12 34.98
N GLY A 255 -4.23 -1.22 34.40
CA GLY A 255 -4.78 -1.82 33.19
C GLY A 255 -4.53 -1.03 31.90
N ASN A 256 -3.87 0.13 31.97
CA ASN A 256 -3.52 0.91 30.77
C ASN A 256 -2.34 0.26 30.02
N GLU A 257 -2.30 0.45 28.71
CA GLU A 257 -1.27 -0.11 27.85
C GLU A 257 -0.19 0.94 27.51
N TYR A 258 1.07 0.52 27.59
CA TYR A 258 2.24 1.37 27.28
C TYR A 258 3.21 0.58 26.40
N THR A 259 4.07 1.25 25.63
CA THR A 259 5.14 0.54 24.91
C THR A 259 6.06 -0.14 25.91
N ASN A 260 6.67 -1.27 25.52
CA ASN A 260 7.59 -2.06 26.34
C ASN A 260 8.95 -1.38 26.63
N LEU A 261 9.04 -0.06 26.49
CA LEU A 261 10.27 0.70 26.68
C LEU A 261 10.50 1.04 28.13
N SER A 262 11.74 0.87 28.59
CA SER A 262 12.11 0.98 29.99
C SER A 262 11.74 2.32 30.63
N HIS A 263 11.65 3.41 29.87
CA HIS A 263 11.19 4.69 30.41
C HIS A 263 9.74 4.66 30.87
N ASN A 264 8.87 3.83 30.30
CA ASN A 264 7.46 3.72 30.72
C ASN A 264 7.26 2.85 31.97
N TRP A 265 8.28 2.16 32.44
CA TRP A 265 8.17 1.13 33.48
C TRP A 265 9.12 1.36 34.65
N ARG A 266 8.67 0.97 35.85
CA ARG A 266 9.51 0.91 37.06
C ARG A 266 9.16 -0.33 37.88
N SER A 267 10.12 -0.78 38.67
CA SER A 267 9.92 -1.86 39.64
C SER A 267 9.60 -1.27 41.02
N ILE A 268 8.51 -1.71 41.64
CA ILE A 268 8.15 -1.44 43.04
C ILE A 268 7.86 -2.78 43.71
N ASN A 269 8.55 -3.09 44.81
CA ASN A 269 8.36 -4.32 45.58
C ASN A 269 8.32 -5.58 44.68
N ASN A 270 9.28 -5.67 43.76
CA ASN A 270 9.40 -6.75 42.75
C ASN A 270 8.24 -6.86 41.76
N ARG A 271 7.42 -5.81 41.60
CA ARG A 271 6.36 -5.72 40.58
C ARG A 271 6.69 -4.63 39.57
N ILE A 272 6.53 -4.94 38.29
CA ILE A 272 6.65 -3.96 37.21
C ILE A 272 5.32 -3.23 37.06
N VAL A 273 5.36 -1.90 37.18
CA VAL A 273 4.21 -1.01 37.01
C VAL A 273 4.58 0.17 36.13
N CYS A 274 3.59 0.82 35.51
CA CYS A 274 3.84 2.01 34.70
C CYS A 274 4.35 3.18 35.57
N LEU A 275 4.98 4.17 34.93
CA LEU A 275 5.45 5.38 35.61
C LEU A 275 4.36 6.08 36.42
N ASP A 276 3.18 6.30 35.84
CA ASP A 276 2.09 7.02 36.52
C ASP A 276 1.66 6.32 37.82
N CYS A 277 1.56 4.98 37.77
CA CYS A 277 1.27 4.17 38.96
C CYS A 277 2.42 4.25 39.97
N THR A 278 3.66 4.30 39.50
CA THR A 278 4.83 4.41 40.36
C THR A 278 4.80 5.71 41.14
N GLU A 279 4.55 6.84 40.47
CA GLU A 279 4.47 8.15 41.12
C GLU A 279 3.30 8.22 42.10
N SER A 280 2.17 7.60 41.77
CA SER A 280 1.01 7.53 42.65
C SER A 280 1.30 6.69 43.89
N LEU A 281 1.97 5.55 43.74
CA LEU A 281 2.32 4.65 44.84
C LEU A 281 3.40 5.22 45.77
N LYS A 282 4.29 6.09 45.27
CA LYS A 282 5.30 6.78 46.09
C LYS A 282 4.74 7.90 46.97
N LYS A 283 3.56 8.41 46.66
CA LYS A 283 2.89 9.48 47.42
C LYS A 283 2.09 8.94 48.61
N ASN A 284 1.92 7.61 48.71
CA ASN A 284 1.29 6.90 49.81
C ASN A 284 2.34 6.19 50.66
#